data_AF-C8PP84-F1
#
_entry.id   AF-C8PP84-F1
#
_cell.length_a   1.000
_cell.length_b   1.000
_cell.length_c   1.000
_cell.angle_alpha   90.00
_cell.angle_beta   90.00
_cell.angle_gamma   90.00
#
_symmetry.space_group_name_H-M   'P 1'
#
loop_
_entity.id
_entity.type
_entity.pdbx_description
1 polymer ?
#
loop_
_entity_poly.entity_id
_entity_poly.type
_entity_poly.pdbx_seq_one_letter_code
_entity_poly.pdbx_strand_id
1 'polypeptide(L)'
;MHEMVKGWLSVLIHFTIGLGCCLIYVFFFKNIEVLPQFLVNRKLAETGILFIRIMPGLLVSAILIGYAVIFGTCGQNTVPRFSDILLRYLKEVFIILLFCITVYIVFIEIVSPLLFNYRRYSELKTHDYYDYIKDADISLKNGDAERAYDKAKSALGIWNNNPDALELLDKAKVLYESHTIERGKEAHTVETVYETAAPENLTAEGALFISKRFMNKYDFYTAHYYAMRAYQLSAENAPYREEALRLAAQAWNQIEKGIADLTAEFDIRLYQAKKVGYEMMQQGNYIKAYYQFVSAQRMLEQNDPLKRDPDIERFIEITRKKLLEEVFFIDETDSQPLFETVRDIHFTVPASGSRAAATVSIGGLSYITNNGIHEIYGRNCELTQYTADGSILYRSRIPFIKLIPIVSNEGKPMLRMLFQAVDKQHDEVILRPIVLEGTMPVERQASMRLPFSYSDFELIIAANEGEKAMTLPQLYAFRQRGAQYGFPAQIYHRELLARISDVFLILIMSVYMLVLAWRFRIPPHRQFKHTWALSFPLFFIAATGMIEAERYCTRLVIALFTDTFYEVSPLLLLLAYTVCFIGMCFLFIGQRSES
;
A
#
# COMPACT_ATOMS: atom_id res chain seq x y z
N MET A 1 -27.68 24.53 30.05
CA MET A 1 -26.42 24.04 30.67
C MET A 1 -26.65 22.81 31.54
N HIS A 2 -27.53 22.84 32.55
CA HIS A 2 -27.73 21.68 33.43
C HIS A 2 -28.26 20.43 32.68
N GLU A 3 -29.19 20.60 31.73
CA GLU A 3 -29.77 19.48 30.97
C GLU A 3 -28.83 18.92 29.89
N MET A 4 -28.13 19.79 29.15
CA MET A 4 -27.06 19.37 28.23
C MET A 4 -25.99 18.50 28.91
N VAL A 5 -25.56 18.85 30.14
CA VAL A 5 -24.57 18.04 30.90
C VAL A 5 -25.12 16.66 31.26
N LYS A 6 -26.41 16.55 31.62
CA LYS A 6 -27.05 15.24 31.86
C LYS A 6 -27.14 14.41 30.58
N GLY A 7 -27.41 15.05 29.44
CA GLY A 7 -27.39 14.41 28.12
C GLY A 7 -26.02 13.80 27.80
N TRP A 8 -24.96 14.56 28.00
CA TRP A 8 -23.57 14.08 27.85
C TRP A 8 -23.25 12.91 28.78
N LEU A 9 -23.65 13.01 30.05
CA LEU A 9 -23.44 11.95 31.03
C LEU A 9 -24.12 10.65 30.60
N SER A 10 -25.35 10.73 30.08
CA SER A 10 -26.06 9.55 29.54
C SER A 10 -25.25 8.88 28.44
N VAL A 11 -24.80 9.65 27.43
CA VAL A 11 -24.02 9.11 26.30
C VAL A 11 -22.72 8.47 26.78
N LEU A 12 -21.98 9.13 27.68
CA LEU A 12 -20.71 8.63 28.20
C LEU A 12 -20.88 7.31 28.97
N ILE A 13 -21.93 7.19 29.78
CA ILE A 13 -22.25 5.96 30.50
C ILE A 13 -22.54 4.82 29.51
N HIS A 14 -23.37 5.06 28.51
CA HIS A 14 -23.70 4.02 27.50
C HIS A 14 -22.46 3.59 26.72
N PHE A 15 -21.60 4.54 26.33
CA PHE A 15 -20.37 4.23 25.60
C PHE A 15 -19.37 3.44 26.45
N THR A 16 -19.21 3.81 27.73
CA THR A 16 -18.32 3.11 28.66
C THR A 16 -18.78 1.68 28.92
N ILE A 17 -20.09 1.50 29.18
CA ILE A 17 -20.68 0.17 29.35
C ILE A 17 -20.53 -0.66 28.06
N GLY A 18 -20.86 -0.07 26.91
CA GLY A 18 -20.74 -0.74 25.62
C GLY A 18 -19.31 -1.20 25.31
N LEU A 19 -18.31 -0.35 25.58
CA LEU A 19 -16.90 -0.70 25.42
C LEU A 19 -16.49 -1.84 26.37
N GLY A 20 -16.91 -1.77 27.64
CA GLY A 20 -16.66 -2.84 28.62
C GLY A 20 -17.27 -4.18 28.20
N CYS A 21 -18.51 -4.17 27.70
CA CYS A 21 -19.16 -5.37 27.16
C CYS A 21 -18.43 -5.93 25.93
N CYS A 22 -17.96 -5.09 25.01
CA CYS A 22 -17.15 -5.53 23.87
C CYS A 22 -15.85 -6.19 24.32
N LEU A 23 -15.15 -5.61 25.30
CA LEU A 23 -13.92 -6.18 25.85
C LEU A 23 -14.18 -7.56 26.45
N ILE A 24 -15.20 -7.69 27.30
CA ILE A 24 -15.56 -8.98 27.90
C ILE A 24 -15.91 -10.00 26.82
N TYR A 25 -16.74 -9.61 25.85
CA TYR A 25 -17.14 -10.51 24.77
C TYR A 25 -15.93 -11.05 23.97
N VAL A 26 -15.04 -10.16 23.54
CA VAL A 26 -13.90 -10.56 22.69
C VAL A 26 -12.84 -11.32 23.49
N PHE A 27 -12.59 -10.98 24.74
CA PHE A 27 -11.54 -11.66 25.52
C PHE A 27 -11.95 -13.06 25.97
N PHE A 28 -13.22 -13.26 26.32
CA PHE A 28 -13.71 -14.51 26.94
C PHE A 28 -14.48 -15.42 25.98
N PHE A 29 -15.20 -14.89 24.98
CA PHE A 29 -16.09 -15.68 24.12
C PHE A 29 -15.59 -15.84 22.69
N LYS A 30 -14.74 -14.92 22.21
CA LYS A 30 -14.20 -14.98 20.85
C LYS A 30 -12.89 -15.74 20.82
N ASN A 31 -12.91 -16.92 20.21
CA ASN A 31 -11.68 -17.67 19.88
C ASN A 31 -11.01 -17.00 18.67
N ILE A 32 -9.75 -16.63 18.84
CA ILE A 32 -8.93 -16.01 17.79
C ILE A 32 -7.67 -16.85 17.67
N GLU A 33 -7.52 -17.52 16.54
CA GLU A 33 -6.36 -18.35 16.22
C GLU A 33 -5.30 -17.49 15.54
N VAL A 34 -4.42 -16.90 16.35
CA VAL A 34 -3.23 -16.16 15.90
C VAL A 34 -2.04 -16.52 16.77
N LEU A 35 -0.83 -16.18 16.33
CA LEU A 35 0.37 -16.38 17.17
C LEU A 35 0.19 -15.72 18.55
N PRO A 36 0.68 -16.35 19.63
CA PRO A 36 0.53 -15.84 21.00
C PRO A 36 0.99 -14.38 21.17
N GLN A 37 2.07 -13.97 20.49
CA GLN A 37 2.57 -12.60 20.51
C GLN A 37 1.58 -11.55 19.96
N PHE A 38 0.71 -11.94 19.02
CA PHE A 38 -0.28 -11.05 18.42
C PHE A 38 -1.64 -11.11 19.13
N LEU A 39 -1.87 -12.11 19.98
CA LEU A 39 -3.20 -12.42 20.53
C LEU A 39 -3.85 -11.23 21.27
N VAL A 40 -3.11 -10.55 22.15
CA VAL A 40 -3.64 -9.43 22.94
C VAL A 40 -4.02 -8.25 22.04
N ASN A 41 -3.09 -7.81 21.20
CA ASN A 41 -3.32 -6.70 20.27
C ASN A 41 -4.43 -7.04 19.27
N ARG A 42 -4.53 -8.30 18.85
CA ARG A 42 -5.60 -8.78 17.97
C ARG A 42 -6.96 -8.73 18.65
N LYS A 43 -7.06 -9.15 19.92
CA LYS A 43 -8.28 -9.03 20.74
C LYS A 43 -8.69 -7.56 20.94
N LEU A 44 -7.74 -6.66 21.16
CA LEU A 44 -8.02 -5.22 21.22
C LEU A 44 -8.53 -4.66 19.90
N ALA A 45 -7.93 -5.05 18.78
CA ALA A 45 -8.39 -4.63 17.45
C ALA A 45 -9.81 -5.11 17.14
N GLU A 46 -10.11 -6.38 17.45
CA GLU A 46 -11.47 -6.92 17.31
C GLU A 46 -12.49 -6.24 18.23
N THR A 47 -12.06 -5.85 19.43
CA THR A 47 -12.89 -5.05 20.35
C THR A 47 -13.23 -3.69 19.73
N GLY A 48 -12.23 -3.00 19.16
CA GLY A 48 -12.44 -1.72 18.50
C GLY A 48 -13.39 -1.82 17.31
N ILE A 49 -13.21 -2.83 16.44
CA ILE A 49 -14.10 -3.09 15.29
C ILE A 49 -15.54 -3.32 15.78
N LEU A 50 -15.73 -4.15 16.81
CA LEU A 50 -17.05 -4.43 17.36
C LEU A 50 -17.69 -3.18 17.98
N PHE A 51 -16.92 -2.41 18.76
CA PHE A 51 -17.38 -1.18 19.39
C PHE A 51 -17.85 -0.15 18.36
N ILE A 52 -17.05 0.10 17.31
CA ILE A 52 -17.41 1.02 16.22
C ILE A 52 -18.72 0.56 15.55
N ARG A 53 -18.89 -0.75 15.33
CA ARG A 53 -20.12 -1.30 14.74
C ARG A 53 -21.36 -1.00 15.57
N ILE A 54 -21.30 -1.14 16.90
CA ILE A 54 -22.46 -0.98 17.79
C ILE A 54 -22.66 0.44 18.32
N MET A 55 -21.67 1.34 18.18
CA MET A 55 -21.71 2.71 18.66
C MET A 55 -22.98 3.49 18.26
N PRO A 56 -23.50 3.35 17.02
CA PRO A 56 -24.80 3.93 16.62
C PRO A 56 -25.97 3.48 17.49
N GLY A 57 -26.07 2.17 17.78
CA GLY A 57 -27.09 1.62 18.67
C GLY A 57 -26.96 2.13 20.09
N LEU A 58 -25.72 2.27 20.59
CA LEU A 58 -25.44 2.85 21.90
C LEU A 58 -25.89 4.31 21.97
N LEU A 59 -25.61 5.11 20.92
CA LEU A 59 -25.99 6.52 20.85
C LEU A 59 -27.52 6.68 20.85
N VAL A 60 -28.21 5.96 19.96
CA VAL A 60 -29.67 6.03 19.81
C VAL A 60 -30.37 5.56 21.11
N SER A 61 -29.87 4.51 21.75
CA SER A 61 -30.35 4.08 23.08
C SER A 61 -30.07 5.12 24.17
N ALA A 62 -28.91 5.77 24.14
CA ALA A 62 -28.55 6.80 25.11
C ALA A 62 -29.43 8.04 25.03
N ILE A 63 -29.84 8.43 23.82
CA ILE A 63 -30.81 9.49 23.60
C ILE A 63 -32.17 9.09 24.16
N LEU A 64 -32.66 7.88 23.84
CA LEU A 64 -33.95 7.41 24.34
C LEU A 64 -34.02 7.42 25.86
N ILE A 65 -33.11 6.72 26.53
CA ILE A 65 -33.13 6.53 27.99
C ILE A 65 -32.75 7.84 28.71
N GLY A 66 -31.70 8.51 28.26
CA GLY A 66 -31.22 9.76 28.87
C GLY A 66 -32.26 10.86 28.82
N TYR A 67 -32.85 11.10 27.64
CA TYR A 67 -33.84 12.17 27.50
C TYR A 67 -35.20 11.81 28.09
N ALA A 68 -35.58 10.52 28.19
CA ALA A 68 -36.80 10.13 28.91
C ALA A 68 -36.73 10.47 30.40
N VAL A 69 -35.53 10.37 31.01
CA VAL A 69 -35.29 10.82 32.39
C VAL A 69 -35.27 12.35 32.48
N ILE A 70 -34.53 13.02 31.59
CA ILE A 70 -34.43 14.50 31.56
C ILE A 70 -35.81 15.13 31.44
N PHE A 71 -36.61 14.73 30.44
CA PHE A 71 -37.97 15.24 30.23
C PHE A 71 -38.89 14.96 31.41
N GLY A 72 -38.70 13.83 32.09
CA GLY A 72 -39.45 13.48 33.29
C GLY A 72 -39.17 14.40 34.47
N THR A 73 -37.89 14.77 34.67
CA THR A 73 -37.47 15.69 35.74
C THR A 73 -37.86 17.14 35.48
N CYS A 74 -38.09 17.54 34.22
CA CYS A 74 -38.50 18.88 33.83
C CYS A 74 -40.03 19.05 33.67
N GLY A 75 -40.82 17.99 33.85
CA GLY A 75 -42.24 17.90 33.52
C GLY A 75 -43.23 18.67 34.40
N GLN A 76 -42.82 19.74 35.11
CA GLN A 76 -43.75 20.57 35.91
C GLN A 76 -44.58 21.57 35.08
N ASN A 77 -44.34 21.69 33.77
CA ASN A 77 -44.98 22.68 32.90
C ASN A 77 -45.85 22.03 31.81
N THR A 78 -47.03 22.59 31.56
CA THR A 78 -47.79 22.35 30.32
C THR A 78 -46.98 22.88 29.14
N VAL A 79 -46.70 22.03 28.15
CA VAL A 79 -45.87 22.39 27.00
C VAL A 79 -46.76 22.41 25.75
N PRO A 80 -47.05 23.59 25.17
CA PRO A 80 -47.83 23.69 23.95
C PRO A 80 -47.00 23.19 22.75
N ARG A 81 -47.71 22.85 21.66
CA ARG A 81 -47.06 22.50 20.39
C ARG A 81 -46.24 23.69 19.91
N PHE A 82 -45.09 23.43 19.30
CA PHE A 82 -44.18 24.46 18.79
C PHE A 82 -43.64 25.44 19.85
N SER A 83 -43.49 24.96 21.09
CA SER A 83 -42.90 25.77 22.16
C SER A 83 -41.39 25.98 22.00
N ASP A 84 -40.92 27.12 22.49
CA ASP A 84 -39.49 27.45 22.59
C ASP A 84 -38.71 26.45 23.46
N ILE A 85 -39.40 25.77 24.38
CA ILE A 85 -38.82 24.75 25.25
C ILE A 85 -38.42 23.51 24.45
N LEU A 86 -39.32 23.00 23.59
CA LEU A 86 -39.02 21.87 22.71
C LEU A 86 -37.91 22.21 21.71
N LEU A 87 -37.92 23.42 21.15
CA LEU A 87 -36.86 23.91 20.27
C LEU A 87 -35.50 23.97 20.99
N ARG A 88 -35.47 24.41 22.25
CA ARG A 88 -34.25 24.44 23.06
C ARG A 88 -33.69 23.04 23.30
N TYR A 89 -34.55 22.08 23.65
CA TYR A 89 -34.11 20.69 23.83
C TYR A 89 -33.59 20.07 22.54
N LEU A 90 -34.28 20.29 21.42
CA LEU A 90 -33.83 19.82 20.11
C LEU A 90 -32.44 20.40 19.77
N LYS A 91 -32.24 21.70 20.01
CA LYS A 91 -30.93 22.36 19.80
C LYS A 91 -29.83 21.75 20.67
N GLU A 92 -30.10 21.51 21.95
CA GLU A 92 -29.11 20.90 22.86
C GLU A 92 -28.76 19.47 22.41
N VAL A 93 -29.76 18.66 22.01
CA VAL A 93 -29.55 17.31 21.47
C VAL A 93 -28.71 17.35 20.20
N PHE A 94 -28.98 18.28 19.28
CA PHE A 94 -28.23 18.41 18.03
C PHE A 94 -26.75 18.67 18.26
N ILE A 95 -26.37 19.47 19.25
CA ILE A 95 -24.96 19.71 19.60
C ILE A 95 -24.28 18.39 19.99
N ILE A 96 -24.95 17.58 20.82
CA ILE A 96 -24.44 16.27 21.26
C ILE A 96 -24.35 15.31 20.07
N LEU A 97 -25.41 15.22 19.25
CA LEU A 97 -25.45 14.32 18.10
C LEU A 97 -24.38 14.67 17.06
N LEU A 98 -24.22 15.94 16.71
CA LEU A 98 -23.20 16.37 15.74
C LEU A 98 -21.79 16.03 16.21
N PHE A 99 -21.49 16.21 17.51
CA PHE A 99 -20.21 15.78 18.06
C PHE A 99 -20.04 14.26 17.99
N CYS A 100 -21.02 13.49 18.46
CA CYS A 100 -20.94 12.02 18.45
C CYS A 100 -20.83 11.45 17.04
N ILE A 101 -21.54 12.02 16.07
CA ILE A 101 -21.44 11.68 14.65
C ILE A 101 -20.07 12.05 14.10
N THR A 102 -19.51 13.21 14.46
CA THR A 102 -18.15 13.58 14.04
C THR A 102 -17.12 12.59 14.55
N VAL A 103 -17.19 12.20 15.84
CA VAL A 103 -16.34 11.16 16.42
C VAL A 103 -16.54 9.82 15.72
N TYR A 104 -17.79 9.47 15.40
CA TYR A 104 -18.11 8.24 14.67
C TYR A 104 -17.48 8.21 13.28
N ILE A 105 -17.54 9.32 12.54
CA ILE A 105 -16.90 9.46 11.22
C ILE A 105 -15.39 9.28 11.35
N VAL A 106 -14.75 9.90 12.36
CA VAL A 106 -13.31 9.71 12.63
C VAL A 106 -12.99 8.24 12.89
N PHE A 107 -13.84 7.53 13.63
CA PHE A 107 -13.66 6.11 13.88
C PHE A 107 -13.82 5.25 12.61
N ILE A 108 -14.80 5.54 11.75
CA ILE A 108 -14.97 4.80 10.49
C ILE A 108 -13.82 5.10 9.51
N GLU A 109 -13.38 6.35 9.41
CA GLU A 109 -12.47 6.75 8.33
C GLU A 109 -10.99 6.60 8.68
N ILE A 110 -10.63 6.62 9.97
CA ILE A 110 -9.24 6.53 10.41
C ILE A 110 -9.01 5.23 11.18
N VAL A 111 -9.80 5.00 12.23
CA VAL A 111 -9.53 3.90 13.16
C VAL A 111 -9.90 2.55 12.55
N SER A 112 -11.07 2.43 11.93
CA SER A 112 -11.57 1.17 11.38
C SER A 112 -10.65 0.57 10.29
N PRO A 113 -10.21 1.31 9.25
CA PRO A 113 -9.24 0.80 8.27
C PRO A 113 -7.95 0.31 8.93
N LEU A 114 -7.42 1.06 9.90
CA LEU A 114 -6.22 0.67 10.63
C LEU A 114 -6.40 -0.64 11.40
N LEU A 115 -7.55 -0.83 12.05
CA LEU A 115 -7.86 -2.07 12.76
C LEU A 115 -8.06 -3.26 11.82
N PHE A 116 -8.69 -3.06 10.65
CA PHE A 116 -8.83 -4.09 9.62
C PHE A 116 -7.49 -4.47 8.97
N ASN A 117 -6.60 -3.51 8.76
CA ASN A 117 -5.25 -3.76 8.26
C ASN A 117 -4.43 -4.56 9.28
N TYR A 118 -4.49 -4.19 10.55
CA TYR A 118 -3.83 -4.95 11.62
C TYR A 118 -4.39 -6.36 11.77
N ARG A 119 -5.72 -6.52 11.65
CA ARG A 119 -6.39 -7.82 11.59
C ARG A 119 -5.76 -8.72 10.54
N ARG A 120 -5.72 -8.26 9.29
CA ARG A 120 -5.19 -9.04 8.17
C ARG A 120 -3.70 -9.32 8.33
N TYR A 121 -2.93 -8.31 8.74
CA TYR A 121 -1.50 -8.45 8.99
C TYR A 121 -1.20 -9.59 9.97
N SER A 122 -1.91 -9.63 11.10
CA SER A 122 -1.71 -10.69 12.10
C SER A 122 -2.11 -12.08 11.62
N GLU A 123 -3.16 -12.20 10.80
CA GLU A 123 -3.60 -13.47 10.22
C GLU A 123 -2.57 -13.98 9.20
N LEU A 124 -2.12 -13.10 8.29
CA LEU A 124 -1.10 -13.42 7.30
C LEU A 124 0.21 -13.87 7.97
N LYS A 125 0.73 -13.09 8.92
CA LYS A 125 1.98 -13.43 9.62
C LYS A 125 1.87 -14.70 10.46
N THR A 126 0.68 -15.00 10.99
CA THR A 126 0.45 -16.28 11.68
C THR A 126 0.56 -17.45 10.71
N HIS A 127 -0.12 -17.39 9.56
CA HIS A 127 -0.03 -18.44 8.55
C HIS A 127 1.41 -18.60 8.03
N ASP A 128 2.08 -17.49 7.70
CA ASP A 128 3.46 -17.49 7.21
C ASP A 128 4.42 -18.16 8.17
N TYR A 129 4.28 -17.90 9.47
CA TYR A 129 5.10 -18.53 10.49
C TYR A 129 4.93 -20.05 10.47
N TYR A 130 3.69 -20.54 10.48
CA TYR A 130 3.44 -21.98 10.48
C TYR A 130 3.88 -22.66 9.18
N ASP A 131 3.72 -21.98 8.04
CA ASP A 131 4.21 -22.46 6.75
C ASP A 131 5.74 -22.55 6.76
N TYR A 132 6.45 -21.54 7.28
CA TYR A 132 7.91 -21.58 7.39
C TYR A 132 8.42 -22.66 8.33
N ILE A 133 7.78 -22.86 9.49
CA ILE A 133 8.13 -23.93 10.42
C ILE A 133 7.93 -25.30 9.78
N LYS A 134 6.81 -25.49 9.08
CA LYS A 134 6.52 -26.74 8.37
C LYS A 134 7.50 -27.00 7.22
N ASP A 135 7.79 -25.98 6.42
CA ASP A 135 8.75 -26.08 5.31
C ASP A 135 10.16 -26.34 5.81
N ALA A 136 10.56 -25.73 6.94
CA ALA A 136 11.85 -25.98 7.57
C ALA A 136 11.95 -27.44 8.04
N ASP A 137 10.93 -27.97 8.73
CA ASP A 137 10.89 -29.36 9.18
C ASP A 137 10.92 -30.36 8.00
N ILE A 138 10.19 -30.09 6.92
CA ILE A 138 10.23 -30.91 5.69
C ILE A 138 11.62 -30.86 5.04
N SER A 139 12.23 -29.68 4.96
CA SER A 139 13.56 -29.51 4.35
C SER A 139 14.65 -30.21 5.17
N LEU A 140 14.56 -30.15 6.51
CA LEU A 140 15.41 -30.92 7.42
C LEU A 140 15.29 -32.43 7.19
N LYS A 141 14.06 -32.94 7.08
CA LYS A 141 13.80 -34.36 6.81
C LYS A 141 14.34 -34.82 5.44
N ASN A 142 14.35 -33.92 4.46
CA ASN A 142 14.84 -34.18 3.13
C ASN A 142 16.37 -33.98 2.98
N GLY A 143 17.06 -33.52 4.04
CA GLY A 143 18.51 -33.28 4.03
C GLY A 143 18.95 -31.97 3.37
N ASP A 144 18.01 -31.08 3.03
CA ASP A 144 18.30 -29.75 2.44
C ASP A 144 18.56 -28.73 3.56
N ALA A 145 19.81 -28.71 4.03
CA ALA A 145 20.21 -27.93 5.20
C ALA A 145 20.17 -26.40 4.98
N GLU A 146 20.51 -25.94 3.77
CA GLU A 146 20.49 -24.51 3.40
C GLU A 146 19.07 -23.97 3.41
N ARG A 147 18.15 -24.67 2.73
CA ARG A 147 16.74 -24.29 2.70
C ARG A 147 16.09 -24.37 4.08
N ALA A 148 16.43 -25.39 4.87
CA ALA A 148 15.96 -25.51 6.24
C ALA A 148 16.40 -24.32 7.11
N TYR A 149 17.67 -23.91 6.99
CA TYR A 149 18.23 -22.79 7.73
C TYR A 149 17.52 -21.47 7.38
N ASP A 150 17.36 -21.19 6.08
CA ASP A 150 16.71 -19.96 5.63
C ASP A 150 15.24 -19.87 6.05
N LYS A 151 14.51 -21.00 6.02
CA LYS A 151 13.11 -21.07 6.46
C LYS A 151 12.97 -20.93 7.97
N ALA A 152 13.84 -21.54 8.76
CA ALA A 152 13.87 -21.37 10.21
C ALA A 152 14.21 -19.92 10.60
N LYS A 153 15.19 -19.31 9.93
CA LYS A 153 15.54 -17.89 10.09
C LYS A 153 14.36 -16.98 9.71
N SER A 154 13.62 -17.34 8.66
CA SER A 154 12.44 -16.62 8.23
C SER A 154 11.30 -16.66 9.27
N ALA A 155 11.08 -17.81 9.90
CA ALA A 155 10.12 -17.96 10.99
C ALA A 155 10.51 -17.11 12.22
N LEU A 156 11.80 -17.08 12.57
CA LEU A 156 12.32 -16.25 13.65
C LEU A 156 12.18 -14.75 13.37
N GLY A 157 12.25 -14.34 12.09
CA GLY A 157 11.96 -12.97 11.69
C GLY A 157 10.51 -12.53 11.95
N ILE A 158 9.57 -13.48 12.06
CA ILE A 158 8.17 -13.19 12.41
C ILE A 158 7.96 -13.26 13.92
N TRP A 159 8.48 -14.30 14.59
CA TRP A 159 8.40 -14.45 16.04
C TRP A 159 9.79 -14.60 16.64
N ASN A 160 10.34 -13.45 17.06
CA ASN A 160 11.63 -13.38 17.72
C ASN A 160 11.62 -14.26 18.99
N ASN A 161 12.65 -15.09 19.14
CA ASN A 161 12.91 -15.92 20.33
C ASN A 161 11.87 -17.03 20.60
N ASN A 162 11.15 -17.51 19.59
CA ASN A 162 10.34 -18.72 19.75
C ASN A 162 11.25 -19.97 19.94
N PRO A 163 11.02 -20.81 20.97
CA PRO A 163 11.89 -21.95 21.27
C PRO A 163 11.88 -23.03 20.18
N ASP A 164 10.72 -23.31 19.57
CA ASP A 164 10.59 -24.33 18.52
C ASP A 164 11.32 -23.89 17.24
N ALA A 165 11.24 -22.61 16.89
CA ALA A 165 11.92 -22.02 15.74
C ALA A 165 13.44 -21.94 15.94
N LEU A 166 13.89 -21.64 17.18
CA LEU A 166 15.31 -21.66 17.55
C LEU A 166 15.88 -23.08 17.48
N GLU A 167 15.16 -24.08 18.00
CA GLU A 167 15.58 -25.48 17.94
C GLU A 167 15.70 -25.98 16.49
N LEU A 168 14.76 -25.60 15.61
CA LEU A 168 14.83 -25.89 14.18
C LEU A 168 16.02 -25.22 13.50
N LEU A 169 16.32 -23.96 13.85
CA LEU A 169 17.48 -23.25 13.33
C LEU A 169 18.79 -23.93 13.77
N ASP A 170 18.90 -24.31 15.04
CA ASP A 170 20.09 -24.98 15.57
C ASP A 170 20.30 -26.34 14.90
N LYS A 171 19.24 -27.13 14.70
CA LYS A 171 19.30 -28.40 13.94
C LYS A 171 19.73 -28.18 12.50
N ALA A 172 19.19 -27.16 11.83
CA ALA A 172 19.58 -26.81 10.46
C ALA A 172 21.04 -26.36 10.38
N LYS A 173 21.49 -25.58 11.35
CA LYS A 173 22.87 -25.10 11.44
C LYS A 173 23.86 -26.25 11.65
N VAL A 174 23.56 -27.20 12.53
CA VAL A 174 24.41 -28.40 12.73
C VAL A 174 24.52 -29.22 11.43
N LEU A 175 23.42 -29.39 10.70
CA LEU A 175 23.42 -30.06 9.40
C LEU A 175 24.20 -29.27 8.33
N TYR A 176 24.04 -27.95 8.31
CA TYR A 176 24.76 -27.05 7.40
C TYR A 176 26.27 -27.03 7.67
N GLU A 177 26.67 -26.97 8.94
CA GLU A 177 28.07 -27.07 9.40
C GLU A 177 28.66 -28.46 9.10
N SER A 178 27.88 -29.53 9.22
CA SER A 178 28.32 -30.88 8.83
C SER A 178 28.57 -31.03 7.33
N HIS A 179 27.86 -30.27 6.48
CA HIS A 179 28.05 -30.23 5.02
C HIS A 179 29.13 -29.24 4.55
N THR A 180 29.39 -28.17 5.29
CA THR A 180 30.39 -27.14 4.94
C THR A 180 31.82 -27.51 5.36
N ILE A 181 32.01 -28.49 6.25
CA ILE A 181 33.33 -29.06 6.56
C ILE A 181 33.93 -29.82 5.34
N GLU A 182 33.13 -30.19 4.32
CA GLU A 182 33.61 -30.74 3.03
C GLU A 182 33.83 -29.69 1.92
N ARG A 183 33.43 -28.43 2.11
CA ARG A 183 33.64 -27.33 1.14
C ARG A 183 34.25 -26.12 1.83
N GLY A 184 35.49 -26.29 2.29
CA GLY A 184 36.27 -25.20 2.85
C GLY A 184 36.71 -24.18 1.78
N LYS A 185 36.55 -22.90 2.17
CA LYS A 185 37.25 -21.68 1.71
C LYS A 185 36.69 -20.95 0.49
N GLU A 186 35.98 -19.85 0.75
CA GLU A 186 36.45 -18.46 0.56
C GLU A 186 35.26 -17.48 0.61
N ALA A 187 35.30 -16.53 1.55
CA ALA A 187 34.62 -15.23 1.41
C ALA A 187 35.20 -14.27 2.46
N HIS A 188 36.08 -13.38 2.03
CA HIS A 188 36.45 -12.19 2.79
C HIS A 188 35.64 -11.02 2.26
N THR A 189 34.79 -10.46 3.13
CA THR A 189 34.03 -9.25 2.89
C THR A 189 34.93 -8.05 3.21
N VAL A 190 35.18 -7.19 2.21
CA VAL A 190 35.76 -5.86 2.44
C VAL A 190 34.69 -4.84 2.10
N GLU A 191 34.23 -4.12 3.13
CA GLU A 191 33.45 -2.89 2.98
C GLU A 191 34.35 -1.79 2.43
N THR A 192 33.95 -1.19 1.31
CA THR A 192 34.50 0.09 0.83
C THR A 192 33.40 1.13 0.81
N VAL A 193 33.51 2.06 1.75
CA VAL A 193 32.80 3.34 1.78
C VAL A 193 33.23 4.15 0.55
N TYR A 194 32.28 4.57 -0.27
CA TYR A 194 32.51 5.53 -1.36
C TYR A 194 31.90 6.87 -0.99
N GLU A 195 32.72 7.91 -1.08
CA GLU A 195 32.29 9.31 -1.06
C GLU A 195 31.38 9.61 -2.26
N THR A 196 30.32 10.33 -1.95
CA THR A 196 29.27 10.81 -2.86
C THR A 196 29.82 11.74 -3.94
N ALA A 197 29.59 11.39 -5.21
CA ALA A 197 29.57 12.34 -6.32
C ALA A 197 28.17 12.97 -6.43
N ALA A 198 28.13 14.30 -6.40
CA ALA A 198 26.94 15.15 -6.33
C ALA A 198 25.95 14.97 -7.53
N PRO A 199 24.66 15.30 -7.34
CA PRO A 199 23.62 15.09 -8.35
C PRO A 199 23.64 16.21 -9.39
N GLU A 200 23.76 15.87 -10.68
CA GLU A 200 23.90 16.86 -11.75
C GLU A 200 22.61 17.05 -12.55
N ASN A 201 21.85 18.09 -12.19
CA ASN A 201 21.02 18.86 -13.13
C ASN A 201 21.95 19.65 -14.07
N LEU A 202 22.59 18.96 -15.02
CA LEU A 202 23.61 19.55 -15.90
C LEU A 202 23.00 20.18 -17.16
N THR A 203 23.37 21.43 -17.46
CA THR A 203 23.04 22.09 -18.74
C THR A 203 24.01 21.66 -19.85
N ALA A 204 23.63 21.84 -21.12
CA ALA A 204 24.49 21.51 -22.26
C ALA A 204 25.85 22.25 -22.22
N GLU A 205 25.85 23.51 -21.78
CA GLU A 205 27.06 24.31 -21.56
C GLU A 205 27.92 23.75 -20.42
N GLY A 206 27.30 23.39 -19.29
CA GLY A 206 28.00 22.78 -18.16
C GLY A 206 28.68 21.47 -18.53
N ALA A 207 28.00 20.61 -19.29
CA ALA A 207 28.57 19.37 -19.81
C ALA A 207 29.77 19.62 -20.74
N LEU A 208 29.67 20.60 -21.64
CA LEU A 208 30.76 20.94 -22.56
C LEU A 208 31.98 21.51 -21.81
N PHE A 209 31.76 22.34 -20.79
CA PHE A 209 32.84 22.87 -19.95
C PHE A 209 33.58 21.75 -19.20
N ILE A 210 32.84 20.80 -18.63
CA ILE A 210 33.43 19.64 -17.96
C ILE A 210 34.26 18.81 -18.96
N SER A 211 33.72 18.56 -20.15
CA SER A 211 34.44 17.84 -21.20
C SER A 211 35.79 18.50 -21.56
N LYS A 212 35.81 19.82 -21.80
CA LYS A 212 37.05 20.58 -22.07
C LYS A 212 38.06 20.47 -20.94
N ARG A 213 37.59 20.53 -19.68
CA ARG A 213 38.46 20.40 -18.49
C ARG A 213 39.13 19.02 -18.44
N PHE A 214 38.38 17.95 -18.70
CA PHE A 214 38.94 16.59 -18.68
C PHE A 214 39.81 16.29 -19.90
N MET A 215 39.52 16.89 -21.06
CA MET A 215 40.41 16.85 -22.24
C MET A 215 41.80 17.41 -21.90
N ASN A 216 41.85 18.54 -21.20
CA ASN A 216 43.12 19.14 -20.76
C ASN A 216 43.85 18.33 -19.68
N LYS A 217 43.13 17.47 -18.96
CA LYS A 217 43.68 16.55 -17.95
C LYS A 217 44.08 15.19 -18.53
N TYR A 218 44.00 15.02 -19.86
CA TYR A 218 44.27 13.75 -20.55
C TYR A 218 43.34 12.60 -20.15
N ASP A 219 42.20 12.90 -19.53
CA ASP A 219 41.13 11.92 -19.25
C ASP A 219 40.15 11.93 -20.43
N PHE A 220 40.53 11.19 -21.47
CA PHE A 220 39.83 11.19 -22.74
C PHE A 220 38.46 10.49 -22.68
N TYR A 221 38.30 9.47 -21.83
CA TYR A 221 37.03 8.76 -21.67
C TYR A 221 35.96 9.66 -21.04
N THR A 222 36.33 10.38 -19.97
CA THR A 222 35.44 11.35 -19.34
C THR A 222 35.18 12.53 -20.26
N ALA A 223 36.21 13.03 -20.96
CA ALA A 223 36.05 14.10 -21.94
C ALA A 223 35.05 13.71 -23.04
N HIS A 224 35.18 12.51 -23.61
CA HIS A 224 34.25 11.99 -24.61
C HIS A 224 32.82 11.86 -24.05
N TYR A 225 32.67 11.32 -22.85
CA TYR A 225 31.37 11.11 -22.22
C TYR A 225 30.59 12.42 -22.06
N TYR A 226 31.22 13.43 -21.48
CA TYR A 226 30.58 14.74 -21.27
C TYR A 226 30.39 15.52 -22.58
N ALA A 227 31.25 15.33 -23.59
CA ALA A 227 31.05 15.90 -24.92
C ALA A 227 29.78 15.33 -25.58
N MET A 228 29.61 14.00 -25.55
CA MET A 228 28.41 13.34 -26.07
C MET A 228 27.15 13.73 -25.28
N ARG A 229 27.28 13.92 -23.96
CA ARG A 229 26.18 14.43 -23.12
C ARG A 229 25.79 15.85 -23.51
N ALA A 230 26.75 16.74 -23.74
CA ALA A 230 26.50 18.11 -24.22
C ALA A 230 25.82 18.12 -25.58
N TYR A 231 26.23 17.23 -26.49
CA TYR A 231 25.59 17.04 -27.79
C TYR A 231 24.12 16.60 -27.65
N GLN A 232 23.84 15.61 -26.80
CA GLN A 232 22.47 15.12 -26.55
C GLN A 232 21.56 16.17 -25.92
N LEU A 233 22.09 17.03 -25.05
CA LEU A 233 21.34 18.09 -24.36
C LEU A 233 21.17 19.37 -25.21
N SER A 234 21.92 19.51 -26.31
CA SER A 234 21.90 20.70 -27.18
C SER A 234 20.79 20.60 -28.22
N ALA A 235 19.97 21.65 -28.33
CA ALA A 235 19.02 21.81 -29.45
C ALA A 235 19.75 21.79 -30.81
N GLU A 236 19.07 21.37 -31.88
CA GLU A 236 19.66 21.15 -33.21
C GLU A 236 20.44 22.36 -33.74
N ASN A 237 20.03 23.59 -33.40
CA ASN A 237 20.65 24.83 -33.86
C ASN A 237 21.53 25.54 -32.80
N ALA A 238 21.87 24.85 -31.70
CA ALA A 238 22.65 25.47 -30.62
C ALA A 238 24.17 25.52 -30.96
N PRO A 239 24.89 26.63 -30.67
CA PRO A 239 26.32 26.77 -30.96
C PRO A 239 27.19 25.67 -30.35
N TYR A 240 26.76 25.13 -29.21
CA TYR A 240 27.49 24.12 -28.45
C TYR A 240 27.43 22.72 -29.08
N ARG A 241 26.52 22.47 -30.02
CA ARG A 241 26.30 21.14 -30.61
C ARG A 241 27.47 20.72 -31.52
N GLU A 242 27.90 21.62 -32.41
CA GLU A 242 29.04 21.36 -33.30
C GLU A 242 30.35 21.27 -32.51
N GLU A 243 30.52 22.15 -31.52
CA GLU A 243 31.71 22.13 -30.67
C GLU A 243 31.80 20.84 -29.83
N ALA A 244 30.68 20.38 -29.28
CA ALA A 244 30.59 19.12 -28.56
C ALA A 244 30.95 17.93 -29.46
N LEU A 245 30.44 17.88 -30.70
CA LEU A 245 30.75 16.80 -31.64
C LEU A 245 32.24 16.78 -32.02
N ARG A 246 32.82 17.96 -32.27
CA ARG A 246 34.26 18.10 -32.56
C ARG A 246 35.11 17.61 -31.38
N LEU A 247 34.75 17.99 -30.16
CA LEU A 247 35.47 17.61 -28.95
C LEU A 247 35.33 16.11 -28.65
N ALA A 248 34.16 15.51 -28.92
CA ALA A 248 33.95 14.07 -28.85
C ALA A 248 34.85 13.33 -29.87
N ALA A 249 34.87 13.76 -31.13
CA ALA A 249 35.74 13.16 -32.15
C ALA A 249 37.24 13.24 -31.79
N GLN A 250 37.67 14.38 -31.22
CA GLN A 250 39.04 14.53 -30.73
C GLN A 250 39.35 13.56 -29.58
N ALA A 251 38.45 13.41 -28.61
CA ALA A 251 38.62 12.48 -27.49
C ALA A 251 38.68 11.04 -27.99
N TRP A 252 37.80 10.68 -28.92
CA TRP A 252 37.73 9.35 -29.52
C TRP A 252 39.05 8.97 -30.23
N ASN A 253 39.60 9.88 -31.03
CA ASN A 253 40.88 9.68 -31.69
C ASN A 253 42.03 9.43 -30.71
N GLN A 254 42.00 10.03 -29.52
CA GLN A 254 43.01 9.77 -28.48
C GLN A 254 42.78 8.42 -27.79
N ILE A 255 41.52 8.03 -27.57
CA ILE A 255 41.16 6.69 -27.08
C ILE A 255 41.62 5.60 -28.05
N GLU A 256 41.51 5.81 -29.36
CA GLU A 256 41.99 4.83 -30.34
C GLU A 256 43.52 4.70 -30.36
N LYS A 257 44.23 5.82 -30.17
CA LYS A 257 45.70 5.83 -30.16
C LYS A 257 46.31 5.22 -28.91
N GLY A 258 45.64 5.31 -27.76
CA GLY A 258 46.19 4.90 -26.47
C GLY A 258 46.62 3.43 -26.35
N ILE A 259 46.14 2.54 -27.22
CA ILE A 259 46.57 1.13 -27.25
C ILE A 259 48.02 0.99 -27.74
N ALA A 260 48.46 1.86 -28.66
CA ALA A 260 49.78 1.77 -29.28
C ALA A 260 50.94 2.13 -28.33
N ASP A 261 50.64 2.88 -27.27
CA ASP A 261 51.61 3.38 -26.30
C ASP A 261 51.81 2.42 -25.10
N LEU A 262 51.01 1.36 -25.00
CA LEU A 262 51.04 0.38 -23.91
C LEU A 262 51.94 -0.80 -24.28
N THR A 263 52.88 -1.15 -23.40
CA THR A 263 53.85 -2.25 -23.62
C THR A 263 53.57 -3.48 -22.75
N ALA A 264 52.90 -3.32 -21.61
CA ALA A 264 52.57 -4.42 -20.71
C ALA A 264 51.27 -5.12 -21.15
N GLU A 265 51.31 -6.45 -21.27
CA GLU A 265 50.18 -7.28 -21.70
C GLU A 265 48.93 -7.10 -20.82
N PHE A 266 49.12 -6.89 -19.51
CA PHE A 266 48.02 -6.59 -18.60
C PHE A 266 47.35 -5.25 -18.90
N ASP A 267 48.12 -4.18 -19.07
CA ASP A 267 47.58 -2.85 -19.33
C ASP A 267 46.90 -2.78 -20.70
N ILE A 268 47.41 -3.51 -21.70
CA ILE A 268 46.75 -3.69 -23.01
C ILE A 268 45.38 -4.36 -22.85
N ARG A 269 45.31 -5.47 -22.11
CA ARG A 269 44.05 -6.19 -21.86
C ARG A 269 43.04 -5.34 -21.08
N LEU A 270 43.48 -4.64 -20.05
CA LEU A 270 42.63 -3.76 -19.25
C LEU A 270 42.08 -2.59 -20.10
N TYR A 271 42.94 -1.98 -20.94
CA TYR A 271 42.53 -0.92 -21.84
C TYR A 271 41.51 -1.40 -22.88
N GLN A 272 41.73 -2.58 -23.47
CA GLN A 272 40.77 -3.19 -24.40
C GLN A 272 39.43 -3.47 -23.71
N ALA A 273 39.44 -4.03 -22.49
CA ALA A 273 38.23 -4.30 -21.73
C ALA A 273 37.45 -3.00 -21.44
N LYS A 274 38.15 -1.92 -21.06
CA LYS A 274 37.58 -0.59 -20.83
C LYS A 274 36.98 0.01 -22.11
N LYS A 275 37.69 -0.09 -23.24
CA LYS A 275 37.20 0.37 -24.54
C LYS A 275 35.91 -0.36 -24.95
N VAL A 276 35.91 -1.68 -24.87
CA VAL A 276 34.74 -2.51 -25.20
C VAL A 276 33.54 -2.17 -24.32
N GLY A 277 33.75 -2.05 -23.00
CA GLY A 277 32.67 -1.66 -22.07
C GLY A 277 32.12 -0.27 -22.38
N TYR A 278 33.00 0.67 -22.74
CA TYR A 278 32.62 2.02 -23.12
C TYR A 278 31.83 2.06 -24.44
N GLU A 279 32.26 1.32 -25.46
CA GLU A 279 31.52 1.16 -26.72
C GLU A 279 30.13 0.58 -26.50
N MET A 280 30.00 -0.46 -25.69
CA MET A 280 28.70 -1.05 -25.33
C MET A 280 27.80 -0.04 -24.61
N MET A 281 28.35 0.78 -23.72
CA MET A 281 27.63 1.85 -23.05
C MET A 281 27.13 2.91 -24.04
N GLN A 282 27.94 3.31 -25.03
CA GLN A 282 27.54 4.27 -26.07
C GLN A 282 26.44 3.70 -26.99
N GLN A 283 26.46 2.39 -27.24
CA GLN A 283 25.42 1.69 -28.00
C GLN A 283 24.11 1.51 -27.21
N GLY A 284 24.07 1.92 -25.93
CA GLY A 284 22.90 1.75 -25.05
C GLY A 284 22.76 0.35 -24.44
N ASN A 285 23.75 -0.53 -24.62
CA ASN A 285 23.74 -1.87 -24.03
C ASN A 285 24.31 -1.85 -22.61
N TYR A 286 23.55 -1.25 -21.69
CA TYR A 286 24.00 -1.01 -20.31
C TYR A 286 24.24 -2.28 -19.50
N ILE A 287 23.51 -3.36 -19.80
CA ILE A 287 23.67 -4.66 -19.13
C ILE A 287 25.07 -5.23 -19.41
N LYS A 288 25.41 -5.40 -20.69
CA LYS A 288 26.73 -5.93 -21.06
C LYS A 288 27.87 -4.99 -20.68
N ALA A 289 27.65 -3.68 -20.81
CA ALA A 289 28.62 -2.68 -20.40
C ALA A 289 28.94 -2.77 -18.89
N TYR A 290 27.92 -2.91 -18.04
CA TYR A 290 28.10 -3.06 -16.60
C TYR A 290 28.99 -4.25 -16.26
N TYR A 291 28.67 -5.43 -16.78
CA TYR A 291 29.46 -6.64 -16.51
C TYR A 291 30.86 -6.57 -17.10
N GLN A 292 31.03 -5.93 -18.26
CA GLN A 292 32.35 -5.71 -18.83
C GLN A 292 33.21 -4.86 -17.88
N PHE A 293 32.67 -3.79 -17.29
CA PHE A 293 33.41 -2.97 -16.33
C PHE A 293 33.63 -3.68 -14.98
N VAL A 294 32.66 -4.45 -14.47
CA VAL A 294 32.85 -5.28 -13.26
C VAL A 294 33.94 -6.32 -13.48
N SER A 295 33.99 -6.96 -14.66
CA SER A 295 35.06 -7.90 -15.00
C SER A 295 36.43 -7.22 -15.08
N ALA A 296 36.49 -6.00 -15.61
CA ALA A 296 37.71 -5.20 -15.67
C ALA A 296 38.17 -4.76 -14.27
N GLN A 297 37.25 -4.40 -13.38
CA GLN A 297 37.55 -4.10 -11.98
C GLN A 297 38.12 -5.33 -11.26
N ARG A 298 37.52 -6.51 -11.41
CA ARG A 298 38.07 -7.75 -10.84
C ARG A 298 39.44 -8.09 -11.37
N MET A 299 39.66 -7.91 -12.68
CA MET A 299 40.97 -8.11 -13.29
C MET A 299 42.02 -7.17 -12.66
N LEU A 300 41.64 -5.94 -12.34
CA LEU A 300 42.48 -4.96 -11.64
C LEU A 300 42.79 -5.41 -10.21
N GLU A 301 41.76 -5.78 -9.44
CA GLU A 301 41.87 -6.22 -8.05
C GLU A 301 42.70 -7.51 -7.89
N GLN A 302 42.59 -8.44 -8.84
CA GLN A 302 43.37 -9.68 -8.86
C GLN A 302 44.86 -9.45 -9.14
N ASN A 303 45.19 -8.43 -9.93
CA ASN A 303 46.57 -8.10 -10.26
C ASN A 303 47.22 -7.20 -9.20
N ASP A 304 46.49 -6.20 -8.70
CA ASP A 304 46.94 -5.31 -7.62
C ASP A 304 45.72 -4.78 -6.81
N PRO A 305 45.48 -5.32 -5.60
CA PRO A 305 44.35 -4.92 -4.75
C PRO A 305 44.33 -3.44 -4.33
N LEU A 306 45.46 -2.72 -4.43
CA LEU A 306 45.56 -1.30 -4.06
C LEU A 306 45.38 -0.36 -5.27
N LYS A 307 45.47 -0.88 -6.50
CA LYS A 307 45.32 -0.08 -7.72
C LYS A 307 43.84 0.13 -8.02
N ARG A 308 43.44 1.39 -8.20
CA ARG A 308 42.08 1.78 -8.60
C ARG A 308 42.10 2.58 -9.90
N ASP A 309 41.16 2.30 -10.80
CA ASP A 309 40.94 3.08 -12.03
C ASP A 309 39.64 3.91 -11.87
N PRO A 310 39.75 5.25 -11.75
CA PRO A 310 38.58 6.12 -11.53
C PRO A 310 37.53 6.07 -12.64
N ASP A 311 37.92 5.75 -13.89
CA ASP A 311 36.97 5.69 -15.00
C ASP A 311 36.17 4.39 -14.94
N ILE A 312 36.81 3.27 -14.58
CA ILE A 312 36.10 1.99 -14.39
C ILE A 312 35.08 2.15 -13.26
N GLU A 313 35.48 2.68 -12.10
CA GLU A 313 34.57 2.92 -10.97
C GLU A 313 33.39 3.82 -11.38
N ARG A 314 33.66 4.92 -12.10
CA ARG A 314 32.62 5.83 -12.59
C ARG A 314 31.68 5.16 -13.57
N PHE A 315 32.20 4.41 -14.56
CA PHE A 315 31.35 3.77 -15.55
C PHE A 315 30.57 2.60 -14.98
N ILE A 316 31.08 1.88 -13.97
CA ILE A 316 30.30 0.93 -13.18
C ILE A 316 29.11 1.64 -12.55
N GLU A 317 29.29 2.81 -11.93
CA GLU A 317 28.18 3.53 -11.31
C GLU A 317 27.14 3.99 -12.34
N ILE A 318 27.58 4.56 -13.47
CA ILE A 318 26.69 5.03 -14.53
C ILE A 318 25.92 3.88 -15.16
N THR A 319 26.62 2.80 -15.53
CA THR A 319 25.99 1.62 -16.13
C THR A 319 25.09 0.91 -15.13
N ARG A 320 25.44 0.86 -13.83
CA ARG A 320 24.58 0.33 -12.77
C ARG A 320 23.28 1.12 -12.64
N LYS A 321 23.36 2.46 -12.60
CA LYS A 321 22.15 3.31 -12.54
C LYS A 321 21.22 3.04 -13.72
N LYS A 322 21.78 2.87 -14.92
CA LYS A 322 21.02 2.58 -16.13
C LYS A 322 20.48 1.15 -16.19
N LEU A 323 21.26 0.18 -15.74
CA LEU A 323 20.86 -1.21 -15.55
C LEU A 323 19.61 -1.30 -14.66
N LEU A 324 19.61 -0.61 -13.53
CA LEU A 324 18.52 -0.60 -12.55
C LEU A 324 17.23 0.08 -13.04
N GLU A 325 17.25 0.75 -14.21
CA GLU A 325 16.03 1.24 -14.86
C GLU A 325 15.26 0.12 -15.62
N GLU A 326 15.92 -1.02 -15.87
CA GLU A 326 15.42 -2.12 -16.71
C GLU A 326 15.36 -3.48 -15.99
N VAL A 327 16.28 -3.73 -15.06
CA VAL A 327 16.36 -4.96 -14.27
C VAL A 327 16.59 -4.65 -12.79
N PHE A 328 16.46 -5.63 -11.92
CA PHE A 328 16.83 -5.52 -10.50
C PHE A 328 17.83 -6.62 -10.13
N PHE A 329 18.55 -6.47 -9.01
CA PHE A 329 19.47 -7.51 -8.58
C PHE A 329 18.78 -8.62 -7.79
N ILE A 330 19.27 -9.85 -7.92
CA ILE A 330 18.66 -11.02 -7.25
C ILE A 330 18.75 -10.96 -5.72
N ASP A 331 19.83 -10.37 -5.17
CA ASP A 331 20.08 -10.22 -3.73
C ASP A 331 19.03 -9.32 -3.08
N GLU A 332 18.39 -8.42 -3.85
CA GLU A 332 17.23 -7.65 -3.41
C GLU A 332 16.02 -8.55 -3.10
N THR A 333 15.98 -9.80 -3.59
CA THR A 333 14.86 -10.74 -3.44
C THR A 333 14.92 -11.64 -2.21
N ASP A 334 16.11 -11.87 -1.65
CA ASP A 334 16.32 -12.86 -0.59
C ASP A 334 15.58 -12.49 0.72
N SER A 335 15.39 -11.20 0.97
CA SER A 335 14.67 -10.71 2.15
C SER A 335 13.16 -10.49 1.92
N GLN A 336 12.67 -10.58 0.68
CA GLN A 336 11.31 -10.16 0.33
C GLN A 336 10.18 -10.99 0.95
N PRO A 337 10.28 -12.34 1.04
CA PRO A 337 9.22 -13.16 1.65
C PRO A 337 8.94 -12.82 3.12
N LEU A 338 9.90 -12.17 3.80
CA LEU A 338 9.75 -11.75 5.20
C LEU A 338 8.85 -10.53 5.36
N PHE A 339 8.80 -9.67 4.33
CA PHE A 339 8.14 -8.37 4.37
C PHE A 339 6.87 -8.29 3.52
N GLU A 340 6.33 -9.42 3.10
CA GLU A 340 5.06 -9.45 2.37
C GLU A 340 3.92 -8.93 3.27
N THR A 341 3.18 -7.92 2.80
CA THR A 341 2.11 -7.23 3.56
C THR A 341 0.77 -7.24 2.85
N VAL A 342 0.76 -7.40 1.53
CA VAL A 342 -0.46 -7.45 0.70
C VAL A 342 -0.39 -8.70 -0.18
N ARG A 343 -1.52 -9.41 -0.33
CA ARG A 343 -1.63 -10.62 -1.14
C ARG A 343 -2.73 -10.51 -2.18
N ASP A 344 -2.65 -11.36 -3.19
CA ASP A 344 -3.72 -11.65 -4.14
C ASP A 344 -4.28 -10.40 -4.83
N ILE A 345 -3.38 -9.60 -5.40
CA ILE A 345 -3.75 -8.36 -6.08
C ILE A 345 -4.07 -8.67 -7.52
N HIS A 346 -5.28 -8.32 -7.93
CA HIS A 346 -5.78 -8.53 -9.28
C HIS A 346 -6.21 -7.19 -9.86
N PHE A 347 -5.77 -6.90 -11.08
CA PHE A 347 -6.23 -5.71 -11.80
C PHE A 347 -6.06 -5.86 -13.31
N THR A 348 -6.78 -5.02 -14.05
CA THR A 348 -6.64 -4.87 -15.49
C THR A 348 -5.80 -3.64 -15.81
N VAL A 349 -4.84 -3.79 -16.70
CA VAL A 349 -4.14 -2.69 -17.35
C VAL A 349 -4.96 -2.29 -18.58
N PRO A 350 -5.45 -1.05 -18.67
CA PRO A 350 -6.28 -0.62 -19.78
C PRO A 350 -5.49 -0.63 -21.09
N ALA A 351 -6.22 -0.77 -22.20
CA ALA A 351 -5.63 -0.67 -23.53
C ALA A 351 -4.95 0.70 -23.72
N SER A 352 -3.76 0.70 -24.34
CA SER A 352 -2.97 1.91 -24.56
C SER A 352 -2.30 1.86 -25.93
N GLY A 353 -2.64 2.83 -26.79
CA GLY A 353 -2.14 2.89 -28.17
C GLY A 353 -2.48 1.62 -28.95
N SER A 354 -1.46 0.89 -29.40
CA SER A 354 -1.58 -0.38 -30.13
C SER A 354 -1.75 -1.62 -29.23
N ARG A 355 -1.77 -1.45 -27.90
CA ARG A 355 -1.82 -2.54 -26.93
C ARG A 355 -3.24 -2.72 -26.42
N ALA A 356 -3.80 -3.93 -26.58
CA ALA A 356 -5.05 -4.31 -25.95
C ALA A 356 -4.89 -4.44 -24.42
N ALA A 357 -6.01 -4.59 -23.70
CA ALA A 357 -6.00 -4.74 -22.25
C ALA A 357 -5.17 -5.96 -21.81
N ALA A 358 -4.61 -5.91 -20.60
CA ALA A 358 -3.91 -7.03 -19.98
C ALA A 358 -4.42 -7.24 -18.56
N THR A 359 -4.52 -8.48 -18.11
CA THR A 359 -4.83 -8.79 -16.71
C THR A 359 -3.55 -9.15 -15.98
N VAL A 360 -3.37 -8.56 -14.81
CA VAL A 360 -2.22 -8.77 -13.93
C VAL A 360 -2.73 -9.31 -12.60
N SER A 361 -2.16 -10.42 -12.16
CA SER A 361 -2.31 -10.95 -10.82
C SER A 361 -0.95 -10.93 -10.13
N ILE A 362 -0.88 -10.49 -8.88
CA ILE A 362 0.35 -10.49 -8.08
C ILE A 362 0.04 -11.26 -6.79
N GLY A 363 0.73 -12.37 -6.57
CA GLY A 363 0.50 -13.22 -5.41
C GLY A 363 0.82 -12.51 -4.08
N GLY A 364 1.89 -11.71 -4.05
CA GLY A 364 2.29 -10.98 -2.84
C GLY A 364 3.07 -9.72 -3.15
N LEU A 365 2.90 -8.66 -2.35
CA LEU A 365 3.71 -7.44 -2.38
C LEU A 365 4.45 -7.21 -1.08
N SER A 366 5.70 -6.75 -1.22
CA SER A 366 6.57 -6.32 -0.14
C SER A 366 7.01 -4.88 -0.37
N TYR A 367 7.02 -4.08 0.69
CA TYR A 367 7.47 -2.70 0.67
C TYR A 367 8.80 -2.60 1.41
N ILE A 368 9.85 -2.17 0.70
CA ILE A 368 11.14 -1.91 1.32
C ILE A 368 11.34 -0.39 1.30
N THR A 369 11.55 0.18 2.49
CA THR A 369 11.85 1.61 2.63
C THR A 369 13.33 1.73 2.95
N ASN A 370 14.14 1.98 1.92
CA ASN A 370 15.58 2.24 2.07
C ASN A 370 15.83 3.71 1.76
N ASN A 371 16.43 4.44 2.71
CA ASN A 371 16.82 5.85 2.55
C ASN A 371 15.70 6.78 2.04
N GLY A 372 14.45 6.53 2.46
CA GLY A 372 13.28 7.33 2.07
C GLY A 372 12.71 7.02 0.68
N ILE A 373 13.29 6.06 -0.06
CA ILE A 373 12.73 5.55 -1.32
C ILE A 373 11.84 4.34 -0.99
N HIS A 374 10.57 4.42 -1.35
CA HIS A 374 9.63 3.30 -1.25
C HIS A 374 9.75 2.43 -2.50
N GLU A 375 10.44 1.30 -2.37
CA GLU A 375 10.52 0.29 -3.41
C GLU A 375 9.44 -0.76 -3.16
N ILE A 376 8.69 -1.07 -4.22
CA ILE A 376 7.67 -2.12 -4.18
C ILE A 376 8.20 -3.32 -4.96
N TYR A 377 8.19 -4.46 -4.30
CA TYR A 377 8.50 -5.75 -4.89
C TYR A 377 7.25 -6.62 -4.88
N GLY A 378 7.10 -7.46 -5.90
CA GLY A 378 6.01 -8.40 -5.99
C GLY A 378 6.50 -9.81 -6.33
N ARG A 379 5.78 -10.82 -5.85
CA ARG A 379 6.08 -12.24 -6.09
C ARG A 379 4.94 -12.91 -6.84
N ASN A 380 5.30 -13.91 -7.64
CA ASN A 380 4.39 -14.78 -8.39
C ASN A 380 3.38 -13.96 -9.19
N CYS A 381 3.90 -13.06 -10.02
CA CYS A 381 3.10 -12.22 -10.89
C CYS A 381 2.66 -13.04 -12.11
N GLU A 382 1.39 -13.01 -12.45
CA GLU A 382 0.85 -13.59 -13.66
C GLU A 382 0.34 -12.48 -14.57
N LEU A 383 0.87 -12.43 -15.79
CA LEU A 383 0.51 -11.47 -16.81
C LEU A 383 -0.17 -12.20 -17.96
N THR A 384 -1.43 -11.86 -18.23
CA THR A 384 -2.14 -12.33 -19.42
C THR A 384 -2.45 -11.15 -20.32
N GLN A 385 -1.92 -11.18 -21.54
CA GLN A 385 -2.15 -10.17 -22.54
C GLN A 385 -3.18 -10.68 -23.54
N TYR A 386 -4.19 -9.87 -23.83
CA TYR A 386 -5.21 -10.20 -24.81
C TYR A 386 -4.91 -9.57 -26.17
N THR A 387 -5.49 -10.13 -27.21
CA THR A 387 -5.65 -9.53 -28.54
C THR A 387 -6.91 -8.63 -28.58
N ALA A 388 -7.09 -7.88 -29.66
CA ALA A 388 -8.22 -6.95 -29.81
C ALA A 388 -9.59 -7.66 -29.88
N ASP A 389 -9.62 -8.93 -30.28
CA ASP A 389 -10.80 -9.82 -30.32
C ASP A 389 -11.05 -10.56 -28.99
N GLY A 390 -10.22 -10.32 -27.96
CA GLY A 390 -10.37 -10.91 -26.63
C GLY A 390 -9.74 -12.29 -26.46
N SER A 391 -9.05 -12.83 -27.48
CA SER A 391 -8.27 -14.07 -27.33
C SER A 391 -6.95 -13.83 -26.56
N ILE A 392 -6.35 -14.88 -26.01
CA ILE A 392 -5.07 -14.77 -25.27
C ILE A 392 -3.93 -14.68 -26.28
N LEU A 393 -3.16 -13.58 -26.25
CA LEU A 393 -1.94 -13.43 -27.05
C LEU A 393 -0.77 -14.19 -26.41
N TYR A 394 -0.58 -13.98 -25.11
CA TYR A 394 0.34 -14.76 -24.29
C TYR A 394 -0.06 -14.68 -22.81
N ARG A 395 0.33 -15.70 -22.07
CA ARG A 395 0.25 -15.77 -20.61
C ARG A 395 1.63 -16.10 -20.07
N SER A 396 2.13 -15.30 -19.14
CA SER A 396 3.43 -15.51 -18.51
C SER A 396 3.34 -15.44 -17.00
N ARG A 397 4.14 -16.29 -16.34
CA ARG A 397 4.40 -16.24 -14.91
C ARG A 397 5.77 -15.64 -14.67
N ILE A 398 5.82 -14.64 -13.82
CA ILE A 398 7.02 -13.90 -13.48
C ILE A 398 7.28 -14.13 -11.98
N PRO A 399 8.38 -14.80 -11.61
CA PRO A 399 8.63 -15.16 -10.21
C PRO A 399 8.70 -13.95 -9.28
N PHE A 400 9.37 -12.88 -9.72
CA PHE A 400 9.54 -11.64 -8.97
C PHE A 400 9.44 -10.43 -9.90
N ILE A 401 8.85 -9.35 -9.38
CA ILE A 401 8.73 -8.06 -10.05
C ILE A 401 9.22 -6.94 -9.15
N LYS A 402 9.76 -5.88 -9.76
CA LYS A 402 10.04 -4.60 -9.08
C LYS A 402 9.24 -3.49 -9.74
N LEU A 403 8.57 -2.67 -8.96
CA LEU A 403 7.79 -1.52 -9.44
C LEU A 403 8.56 -0.24 -9.15
N ILE A 404 8.88 0.52 -10.20
CA ILE A 404 9.58 1.79 -10.10
C ILE A 404 8.72 2.94 -10.66
N PRO A 405 8.67 4.10 -9.99
CA PRO A 405 8.00 5.28 -10.54
C PRO A 405 8.79 5.85 -11.71
N ILE A 406 8.08 6.18 -12.79
CA ILE A 406 8.63 6.83 -13.98
C ILE A 406 7.75 8.00 -14.41
N VAL A 407 8.30 8.91 -15.21
CA VAL A 407 7.54 10.01 -15.80
C VAL A 407 7.43 9.76 -17.32
N SER A 408 6.22 9.85 -17.85
CA SER A 408 5.96 9.79 -19.29
C SER A 408 6.64 10.94 -20.03
N ASN A 409 6.80 10.80 -21.35
CA ASN A 409 7.26 11.90 -22.22
C ASN A 409 6.34 13.14 -22.12
N GLU A 410 5.08 12.95 -21.73
CA GLU A 410 4.09 14.01 -21.48
C GLU A 410 4.13 14.60 -20.06
N GLY A 411 5.10 14.21 -19.22
CA GLY A 411 5.21 14.67 -17.83
C GLY A 411 4.24 13.99 -16.85
N LYS A 412 3.47 12.99 -17.29
CA LYS A 412 2.52 12.25 -16.42
C LYS A 412 3.25 11.18 -15.58
N PRO A 413 2.99 11.07 -14.27
CA PRO A 413 3.56 10.01 -13.45
C PRO A 413 2.95 8.66 -13.82
N MET A 414 3.80 7.65 -13.97
CA MET A 414 3.46 6.27 -14.33
C MET A 414 4.29 5.30 -13.50
N LEU A 415 3.97 4.01 -13.56
CA LEU A 415 4.81 2.95 -12.99
C LEU A 415 5.44 2.11 -14.10
N ARG A 416 6.64 1.58 -13.84
CA ARG A 416 7.27 0.54 -14.65
C ARG A 416 7.44 -0.70 -13.79
N MET A 417 6.98 -1.82 -14.30
CA MET A 417 7.10 -3.14 -13.70
C MET A 417 8.24 -3.88 -14.39
N LEU A 418 9.31 -4.15 -13.65
CA LEU A 418 10.50 -4.88 -14.11
C LEU A 418 10.29 -6.38 -13.87
N PHE A 419 10.75 -7.23 -14.80
CA PHE A 419 10.49 -8.66 -14.80
C PHE A 419 11.74 -9.53 -14.67
N GLN A 420 12.93 -8.94 -14.85
CA GLN A 420 14.19 -9.66 -14.87
C GLN A 420 15.02 -9.31 -13.64
N ALA A 421 15.59 -10.35 -13.05
CA ALA A 421 16.61 -10.23 -12.01
C ALA A 421 17.94 -10.74 -12.53
N VAL A 422 19.01 -10.02 -12.21
CA VAL A 422 20.37 -10.35 -12.64
C VAL A 422 21.31 -10.48 -11.44
N ASP A 423 22.41 -11.21 -11.59
CA ASP A 423 23.45 -11.26 -10.58
C ASP A 423 24.22 -9.94 -10.52
N LYS A 424 24.64 -9.51 -9.34
CA LYS A 424 25.42 -8.25 -9.20
C LYS A 424 26.81 -8.34 -9.83
N GLN A 425 27.29 -9.55 -10.04
CA GLN A 425 28.69 -9.87 -10.18
C GLN A 425 28.99 -10.62 -11.49
N HIS A 426 28.03 -11.37 -12.00
CA HIS A 426 28.15 -12.18 -13.22
C HIS A 426 27.04 -11.83 -14.22
N ASP A 427 27.35 -11.90 -15.51
CA ASP A 427 26.40 -11.66 -16.61
C ASP A 427 25.45 -12.86 -16.78
N GLU A 428 24.72 -13.17 -15.72
CA GLU A 428 23.76 -14.26 -15.68
C GLU A 428 22.38 -13.72 -15.27
N VAL A 429 21.41 -13.89 -16.18
CA VAL A 429 20.01 -13.60 -15.90
C VAL A 429 19.46 -14.76 -15.08
N ILE A 430 19.35 -14.55 -13.78
CA ILE A 430 18.90 -15.57 -12.83
C ILE A 430 17.38 -15.76 -12.95
N LEU A 431 16.63 -14.67 -13.11
CA LEU A 431 15.18 -14.72 -13.21
C LEU A 431 14.67 -14.06 -14.49
N ARG A 432 13.76 -14.77 -15.17
CA ARG A 432 13.08 -14.32 -16.38
C ARG A 432 11.61 -14.74 -16.37
N PRO A 433 10.74 -14.07 -17.15
CA PRO A 433 9.37 -14.52 -17.37
C PRO A 433 9.33 -15.95 -17.91
N ILE A 434 8.49 -16.78 -17.31
CA ILE A 434 8.17 -18.13 -17.77
C ILE A 434 6.89 -18.02 -18.59
N VAL A 435 6.99 -18.18 -19.91
CA VAL A 435 5.83 -18.16 -20.78
C VAL A 435 5.06 -19.48 -20.63
N LEU A 436 3.80 -19.38 -20.24
CA LEU A 436 2.89 -20.53 -20.05
C LEU A 436 2.10 -20.81 -21.33
N GLU A 437 1.71 -19.76 -22.06
CA GLU A 437 0.92 -19.84 -23.28
C GLU A 437 1.32 -18.74 -24.26
N GLY A 438 1.32 -19.03 -25.56
CA GLY A 438 1.66 -18.09 -26.62
C GLY A 438 3.15 -17.75 -26.69
N THR A 439 3.48 -16.62 -27.34
CA THR A 439 4.86 -16.15 -27.52
C THR A 439 4.99 -14.70 -27.06
N MET A 440 5.76 -14.48 -26.00
CA MET A 440 6.04 -13.14 -25.49
C MET A 440 7.21 -12.49 -26.26
N PRO A 441 7.02 -11.33 -26.91
CA PRO A 441 8.08 -10.63 -27.64
C PRO A 441 9.27 -10.29 -26.74
N VAL A 442 10.50 -10.43 -27.26
CA VAL A 442 11.75 -10.24 -26.50
C VAL A 442 11.82 -8.87 -25.82
N GLU A 443 11.44 -7.80 -26.52
CA GLU A 443 11.40 -6.42 -25.99
C GLU A 443 10.50 -6.26 -24.75
N ARG A 444 9.51 -7.15 -24.57
CA ARG A 444 8.56 -7.11 -23.46
C ARG A 444 8.96 -8.00 -22.30
N GLN A 445 9.99 -8.83 -22.46
CA GLN A 445 10.43 -9.75 -21.41
C GLN A 445 11.20 -9.05 -20.28
N ALA A 446 11.71 -7.84 -20.52
CA ALA A 446 12.44 -7.06 -19.51
C ALA A 446 11.49 -6.27 -18.60
N SER A 447 10.51 -5.55 -19.16
CA SER A 447 9.61 -4.71 -18.37
C SER A 447 8.28 -4.39 -19.06
N MET A 448 7.34 -3.87 -18.27
CA MET A 448 6.06 -3.34 -18.72
C MET A 448 5.78 -1.97 -18.09
N ARG A 449 5.33 -1.01 -18.91
CA ARG A 449 4.84 0.29 -18.43
C ARG A 449 3.36 0.18 -18.05
N LEU A 450 3.02 0.69 -16.88
CA LEU A 450 1.67 0.76 -16.34
C LEU A 450 1.15 2.20 -16.47
N PRO A 451 -0.03 2.41 -17.08
CA PRO A 451 -0.55 3.74 -17.43
C PRO A 451 -1.21 4.46 -16.26
N PHE A 452 -0.70 4.26 -15.05
CA PHE A 452 -1.23 4.84 -13.83
C PHE A 452 -0.12 5.12 -12.83
N SER A 453 -0.39 6.04 -11.90
CA SER A 453 0.58 6.52 -10.93
C SER A 453 0.70 5.60 -9.71
N TYR A 454 1.67 5.90 -8.84
CA TYR A 454 1.80 5.19 -7.56
C TYR A 454 0.54 5.32 -6.69
N SER A 455 -0.10 6.50 -6.63
CA SER A 455 -1.32 6.71 -5.85
C SER A 455 -2.53 5.95 -6.44
N ASP A 456 -2.62 5.82 -7.76
CA ASP A 456 -3.61 4.95 -8.39
C ASP A 456 -3.37 3.47 -8.04
N PHE A 457 -2.10 3.05 -7.97
CA PHE A 457 -1.75 1.69 -7.57
C PHE A 457 -2.12 1.40 -6.11
N GLU A 458 -1.93 2.35 -5.20
CA GLU A 458 -2.43 2.23 -3.82
C GLU A 458 -3.96 2.07 -3.75
N LEU A 459 -4.71 2.74 -4.63
CA LEU A 459 -6.15 2.55 -4.72
C LEU A 459 -6.51 1.14 -5.23
N ILE A 460 -5.76 0.62 -6.21
CA ILE A 460 -5.93 -0.77 -6.72
C ILE A 460 -5.64 -1.78 -5.61
N ILE A 461 -4.58 -1.57 -4.83
CA ILE A 461 -4.24 -2.38 -3.65
C ILE A 461 -5.42 -2.36 -2.67
N ALA A 462 -5.86 -1.17 -2.25
CA ALA A 462 -6.97 -1.00 -1.30
C ALA A 462 -8.28 -1.64 -1.81
N ALA A 463 -8.55 -1.57 -3.12
CA ALA A 463 -9.71 -2.17 -3.75
C ALA A 463 -9.70 -3.70 -3.73
N ASN A 464 -8.52 -4.33 -3.81
CA ASN A 464 -8.35 -5.79 -3.67
C ASN A 464 -8.59 -6.27 -2.22
N GLU A 465 -8.35 -5.41 -1.22
CA GLU A 465 -8.65 -5.73 0.19
C GLU A 465 -10.15 -5.69 0.49
N GLY A 466 -10.91 -5.02 -0.38
CA GLY A 466 -12.36 -4.90 -0.34
C GLY A 466 -12.84 -3.47 -0.10
N GLU A 467 -14.07 -3.19 -0.54
CA GLU A 467 -14.70 -1.88 -0.47
C GLU A 467 -14.82 -1.33 0.96
N LYS A 468 -14.83 -2.21 1.96
CA LYS A 468 -14.92 -1.88 3.40
C LYS A 468 -13.59 -1.41 3.99
N ALA A 469 -12.46 -1.81 3.42
CA ALA A 469 -11.14 -1.39 3.87
C ALA A 469 -10.77 0.02 3.37
N MET A 470 -11.37 0.44 2.25
CA MET A 470 -11.15 1.77 1.67
C MET A 470 -11.76 2.89 2.51
N THR A 471 -11.13 4.07 2.50
CA THR A 471 -11.67 5.31 3.07
C THR A 471 -12.65 6.00 2.10
N LEU A 472 -13.49 6.92 2.57
CA LEU A 472 -14.41 7.71 1.76
C LEU A 472 -13.72 8.49 0.64
N PRO A 473 -12.58 9.20 0.86
CA PRO A 473 -11.86 9.85 -0.22
C PRO A 473 -11.35 8.85 -1.28
N GLN A 474 -10.85 7.70 -0.85
CA GLN A 474 -10.41 6.64 -1.76
C GLN A 474 -11.58 6.07 -2.56
N LEU A 475 -12.72 5.79 -1.93
CA LEU A 475 -13.95 5.32 -2.60
C LEU A 475 -14.44 6.35 -3.63
N TYR A 476 -14.42 7.63 -3.29
CA TYR A 476 -14.84 8.70 -4.19
C TYR A 476 -13.92 8.81 -5.41
N ALA A 477 -12.60 8.76 -5.21
CA ALA A 477 -11.63 8.78 -6.31
C ALA A 477 -11.73 7.51 -7.17
N PHE A 478 -11.87 6.35 -6.54
CA PHE A 478 -11.88 5.06 -7.21
C PHE A 478 -13.18 4.80 -7.98
N ARG A 479 -14.33 5.36 -7.56
CA ARG A 479 -15.59 5.29 -8.30
C ARG A 479 -15.45 5.65 -9.78
N GLN A 480 -14.65 6.67 -10.09
CA GLN A 480 -14.47 7.16 -11.47
C GLN A 480 -13.46 6.34 -12.29
N ARG A 481 -12.47 5.72 -11.64
CA ARG A 481 -11.32 5.09 -12.29
C ARG A 481 -11.35 3.55 -12.23
N GLY A 482 -12.02 2.97 -11.24
CA GLY A 482 -11.98 1.53 -10.94
C GLY A 482 -12.40 0.64 -12.11
N ALA A 483 -13.36 1.09 -12.93
CA ALA A 483 -13.78 0.38 -14.14
C ALA A 483 -12.63 0.17 -15.14
N GLN A 484 -11.71 1.12 -15.24
CA GLN A 484 -10.54 1.03 -16.12
C GLN A 484 -9.53 -0.03 -15.62
N TYR A 485 -9.58 -0.34 -14.33
CA TYR A 485 -8.70 -1.31 -13.67
C TYR A 485 -9.36 -2.68 -13.48
N GLY A 486 -10.52 -2.93 -14.10
CA GLY A 486 -11.22 -4.22 -14.02
C GLY A 486 -12.16 -4.37 -12.82
N PHE A 487 -12.44 -3.28 -12.08
CA PHE A 487 -13.33 -3.31 -10.92
C PHE A 487 -14.73 -2.77 -11.25
N PRO A 488 -15.80 -3.42 -10.78
CA PRO A 488 -17.16 -2.96 -11.01
C PRO A 488 -17.45 -1.67 -10.24
N ALA A 489 -17.51 -0.53 -10.93
CA ALA A 489 -17.72 0.80 -10.33
C ALA A 489 -18.99 0.89 -9.46
N GLN A 490 -20.02 0.09 -9.76
CA GLN A 490 -21.27 0.03 -9.01
C GLN A 490 -21.06 -0.40 -7.55
N ILE A 491 -20.14 -1.33 -7.26
CA ILE A 491 -19.90 -1.82 -5.89
C ILE A 491 -19.37 -0.68 -5.01
N TYR A 492 -18.37 0.05 -5.50
CA TYR A 492 -17.75 1.16 -4.79
C TYR A 492 -18.71 2.35 -4.65
N HIS A 493 -19.53 2.63 -5.67
CA HIS A 493 -20.56 3.65 -5.60
C HIS A 493 -21.62 3.33 -4.54
N ARG A 494 -22.09 2.08 -4.47
CA ARG A 494 -23.06 1.63 -3.45
C ARG A 494 -22.49 1.74 -2.04
N GLU A 495 -21.24 1.33 -1.83
CA GLU A 495 -20.61 1.42 -0.50
C GLU A 495 -20.39 2.88 -0.08
N LEU A 496 -19.97 3.75 -1.00
CA LEU A 496 -19.89 5.20 -0.77
C LEU A 496 -21.24 5.77 -0.29
N LEU A 497 -22.32 5.45 -1.02
CA LEU A 497 -23.66 5.89 -0.66
C LEU A 497 -24.12 5.29 0.67
N ALA A 498 -23.81 4.02 0.95
CA ALA A 498 -24.20 3.37 2.19
C ALA A 498 -23.56 4.05 3.41
N ARG A 499 -22.28 4.42 3.33
CA ARG A 499 -21.57 5.10 4.42
C ARG A 499 -22.08 6.52 4.65
N ILE A 500 -22.33 7.28 3.58
CA ILE A 500 -22.92 8.63 3.69
C ILE A 500 -24.32 8.53 4.29
N SER A 501 -25.13 7.59 3.81
CA SER A 501 -26.49 7.37 4.28
C SER A 501 -26.54 6.98 5.75
N ASP A 502 -25.56 6.19 6.22
CA ASP A 502 -25.48 5.76 7.62
C ASP A 502 -25.41 6.95 8.61
N VAL A 503 -24.70 8.01 8.24
CA VAL A 503 -24.64 9.25 9.04
C VAL A 503 -26.02 9.90 9.18
N PHE A 504 -26.78 9.98 8.08
CA PHE A 504 -28.13 10.53 8.09
C PHE A 504 -29.10 9.64 8.86
N LEU A 505 -28.99 8.31 8.73
CA LEU A 505 -29.81 7.36 9.47
C LEU A 505 -29.63 7.52 10.98
N ILE A 506 -28.39 7.60 11.46
CA ILE A 506 -28.10 7.81 12.89
C ILE A 506 -28.76 9.09 13.39
N LEU A 507 -28.69 10.17 12.62
CA LEU A 507 -29.29 11.45 12.96
C LEU A 507 -30.83 11.36 13.03
N ILE A 508 -31.47 10.84 11.99
CA ILE A 508 -32.93 10.69 11.89
C ILE A 508 -33.45 9.79 13.03
N MET A 509 -32.78 8.66 13.26
CA MET A 509 -33.14 7.71 14.30
C MET A 509 -32.95 8.25 15.71
N SER A 510 -31.93 9.07 15.92
CA SER A 510 -31.73 9.75 17.20
C SER A 510 -32.86 10.74 17.47
N VAL A 511 -33.32 11.50 16.46
CA VAL A 511 -34.49 12.39 16.60
C VAL A 511 -35.77 11.58 16.82
N TYR A 512 -35.95 10.46 16.12
CA TYR A 512 -37.07 9.55 16.37
C TYR A 512 -37.08 9.03 17.82
N MET A 513 -35.93 8.61 18.34
CA MET A 513 -35.82 8.22 19.75
C MET A 513 -36.09 9.37 20.71
N LEU A 514 -35.76 10.61 20.34
CA LEU A 514 -36.12 11.79 21.12
C LEU A 514 -37.65 12.00 21.18
N VAL A 515 -38.36 11.76 20.07
CA VAL A 515 -39.84 11.75 20.04
C VAL A 515 -40.40 10.68 20.97
N LEU A 516 -39.85 9.47 20.94
CA LEU A 516 -40.26 8.38 21.83
C LEU A 516 -39.93 8.71 23.29
N ALA A 517 -38.77 9.28 23.57
CA ALA A 517 -38.36 9.72 24.90
C ALA A 517 -39.33 10.74 25.49
N TRP A 518 -39.84 11.67 24.66
CA TRP A 518 -40.87 12.63 25.10
C TRP A 518 -42.18 11.95 25.44
N ARG A 519 -42.63 10.99 24.62
CA ARG A 519 -43.88 10.24 24.82
C ARG A 519 -43.83 9.31 26.04
N PHE A 520 -42.68 8.69 26.28
CA PHE A 520 -42.47 7.75 27.38
C PHE A 520 -41.69 8.36 28.56
N ARG A 521 -41.74 9.69 28.71
CA ARG A 521 -41.05 10.38 29.81
C ARG A 521 -41.49 9.86 31.18
N ILE A 522 -40.55 9.80 32.11
CA ILE A 522 -40.80 9.30 33.46
C ILE A 522 -41.63 10.33 34.26
N PRO A 523 -42.75 9.96 34.90
CA PRO A 523 -43.52 10.91 35.70
C PRO A 523 -42.70 11.53 36.85
N PRO A 524 -42.85 12.83 37.14
CA PRO A 524 -41.98 13.58 38.07
C PRO A 524 -41.98 13.06 39.53
N HIS A 525 -42.98 12.26 39.91
CA HIS A 525 -43.11 11.71 41.27
C HIS A 525 -42.63 10.25 41.43
N ARG A 526 -42.08 9.63 40.38
CA ARG A 526 -41.46 8.30 40.50
C ARG A 526 -39.94 8.43 40.50
N GLN A 527 -39.31 8.09 41.63
CA GLN A 527 -37.86 7.88 41.67
C GLN A 527 -37.48 6.72 40.72
N PHE A 528 -36.34 6.87 40.03
CA PHE A 528 -35.80 5.86 39.14
C PHE A 528 -35.59 4.54 39.91
N LYS A 529 -36.37 3.51 39.59
CA LYS A 529 -36.24 2.20 40.25
C LYS A 529 -35.03 1.47 39.69
N HIS A 530 -34.24 0.80 40.53
CA HIS A 530 -33.13 -0.07 40.08
C HIS A 530 -33.56 -1.14 39.07
N THR A 531 -34.84 -1.54 39.10
CA THR A 531 -35.44 -2.46 38.11
C THR A 531 -35.50 -1.89 36.69
N TRP A 532 -35.40 -0.57 36.49
CA TRP A 532 -35.36 0.04 35.16
C TRP A 532 -33.96 -0.05 34.52
N ALA A 533 -32.91 -0.28 35.32
CA ALA A 533 -31.59 -0.61 34.78
C ALA A 533 -31.60 -1.96 34.04
N LEU A 534 -32.47 -2.90 34.42
CA LEU A 534 -32.68 -4.16 33.69
C LEU A 534 -33.37 -3.97 32.33
N SER A 535 -34.04 -2.85 32.10
CA SER A 535 -34.63 -2.51 30.80
C SER A 535 -33.59 -2.01 29.80
N PHE A 536 -32.42 -1.56 30.27
CA PHE A 536 -31.37 -1.00 29.42
C PHE A 536 -30.86 -1.98 28.35
N PRO A 537 -30.47 -3.22 28.66
CA PRO A 537 -30.04 -4.17 27.63
C PRO A 537 -31.14 -4.46 26.61
N LEU A 538 -32.40 -4.53 27.05
CA LEU A 538 -33.54 -4.78 26.16
C LEU A 538 -33.74 -3.62 25.17
N PHE A 539 -33.72 -2.38 25.66
CA PHE A 539 -33.82 -1.20 24.80
C PHE A 539 -32.63 -1.04 23.88
N PHE A 540 -31.42 -1.34 24.35
CA PHE A 540 -30.23 -1.35 23.51
C PHE A 540 -30.35 -2.40 22.38
N ILE A 541 -30.76 -3.63 22.69
CA ILE A 541 -30.96 -4.69 21.70
C ILE A 541 -32.04 -4.27 20.69
N ALA A 542 -33.17 -3.73 21.16
CA ALA A 542 -34.25 -3.26 20.29
C ALA A 542 -33.79 -2.10 19.38
N ALA A 543 -33.10 -1.09 19.94
CA ALA A 543 -32.58 0.05 19.19
C ALA A 543 -31.54 -0.39 18.15
N THR A 544 -30.62 -1.28 18.53
CA THR A 544 -29.60 -1.83 17.64
C THR A 544 -30.24 -2.65 16.53
N GLY A 545 -31.22 -3.50 16.85
CA GLY A 545 -31.98 -4.27 15.87
C GLY A 545 -32.73 -3.38 14.88
N MET A 546 -33.33 -2.28 15.36
CA MET A 546 -34.00 -1.30 14.51
C MET A 546 -33.03 -0.59 13.56
N ILE A 547 -31.87 -0.15 14.04
CA ILE A 547 -30.83 0.47 13.21
C ILE A 547 -30.31 -0.51 12.15
N GLU A 548 -30.00 -1.74 12.53
CA GLU A 548 -29.51 -2.74 11.57
C GLU A 548 -30.56 -3.11 10.51
N ALA A 549 -31.83 -3.18 10.91
CA ALA A 549 -32.94 -3.39 9.97
C ALA A 549 -33.06 -2.20 8.99
N GLU A 550 -32.99 -0.97 9.48
CA GLU A 550 -33.07 0.23 8.63
C GLU A 550 -31.84 0.38 7.72
N ARG A 551 -30.64 0.06 8.21
CA ARG A 551 -29.41 -0.03 7.41
C ARG A 551 -29.57 -1.04 6.28
N TYR A 552 -30.13 -2.21 6.58
CA TYR A 552 -30.37 -3.24 5.58
C TYR A 552 -31.37 -2.76 4.51
N CYS A 553 -32.52 -2.22 4.92
CA CYS A 553 -33.50 -1.62 4.00
C CYS A 553 -32.88 -0.50 3.15
N THR A 554 -32.08 0.36 3.76
CA THR A 554 -31.35 1.43 3.05
C THR A 554 -30.39 0.85 2.01
N ARG A 555 -29.60 -0.18 2.34
CA ARG A 555 -28.70 -0.82 1.37
C ARG A 555 -29.46 -1.42 0.19
N LEU A 556 -30.65 -1.99 0.41
CA LEU A 556 -31.52 -2.47 -0.66
C LEU A 556 -32.00 -1.34 -1.57
N VAL A 557 -32.44 -0.22 -0.99
CA VAL A 557 -32.88 0.97 -1.74
C VAL A 557 -31.71 1.58 -2.53
N ILE A 558 -30.52 1.66 -1.94
CA ILE A 558 -29.31 2.13 -2.61
C ILE A 558 -28.95 1.23 -3.80
N ALA A 559 -29.04 -0.10 -3.63
CA ALA A 559 -28.80 -1.04 -4.72
C ALA A 559 -29.79 -0.82 -5.86
N LEU A 560 -31.09 -0.73 -5.55
CA LEU A 560 -32.14 -0.48 -6.53
C LEU A 560 -31.92 0.84 -7.29
N PHE A 561 -31.64 1.94 -6.59
CA PHE A 561 -31.40 3.24 -7.22
C PHE A 561 -30.10 3.30 -8.00
N THR A 562 -29.06 2.60 -7.58
CA THR A 562 -27.79 2.56 -8.32
C THR A 562 -27.94 1.81 -9.64
N ASP A 563 -28.78 0.77 -9.67
CA ASP A 563 -29.01 -0.03 -10.88
C ASP A 563 -29.95 0.64 -11.88
N THR A 564 -30.90 1.42 -11.38
CA THR A 564 -31.90 2.12 -12.20
C THR A 564 -31.47 3.53 -12.60
N PHE A 565 -30.82 4.28 -11.70
CA PHE A 565 -30.50 5.70 -11.86
C PHE A 565 -29.10 6.05 -11.31
N TYR A 566 -28.04 5.44 -11.87
CA TYR A 566 -26.66 5.56 -11.37
C TYR A 566 -26.19 7.01 -11.11
N GLU A 567 -26.46 7.95 -12.03
CA GLU A 567 -25.97 9.34 -11.91
C GLU A 567 -26.77 10.18 -10.91
N VAL A 568 -28.08 9.94 -10.81
CA VAL A 568 -29.01 10.76 -10.00
C VAL A 568 -29.22 10.16 -8.60
N SER A 569 -28.80 8.91 -8.37
CA SER A 569 -28.99 8.21 -7.11
C SER A 569 -28.50 8.97 -5.86
N PRO A 570 -27.37 9.71 -5.86
CA PRO A 570 -26.95 10.47 -4.68
C PRO A 570 -27.91 11.62 -4.36
N LEU A 571 -28.42 12.31 -5.38
CA LEU A 571 -29.35 13.45 -5.23
C LEU A 571 -30.70 12.97 -4.67
N LEU A 572 -31.23 11.87 -5.21
CA LEU A 572 -32.50 11.29 -4.75
C LEU A 572 -32.42 10.83 -3.29
N LEU A 573 -31.33 10.17 -2.91
CA LEU A 573 -31.11 9.75 -1.53
C LEU A 573 -31.00 10.96 -0.59
N LEU A 574 -30.23 11.99 -0.98
CA LEU A 574 -30.08 13.20 -0.17
C LEU A 574 -31.43 13.92 0.05
N LEU A 575 -32.23 14.03 -1.02
CA LEU A 575 -33.57 14.61 -0.94
C LEU A 575 -34.46 13.81 0.00
N ALA A 576 -34.48 12.48 -0.14
CA ALA A 576 -35.28 11.59 0.72
C ALA A 576 -34.88 11.74 2.20
N TYR A 577 -33.57 11.70 2.51
CA TYR A 577 -33.09 11.87 3.89
C TYR A 577 -33.41 13.25 4.46
N THR A 578 -33.31 14.31 3.65
CA THR A 578 -33.62 15.67 4.09
C THR A 578 -35.09 15.82 4.41
N VAL A 579 -35.98 15.29 3.56
CA VAL A 579 -37.43 15.30 3.82
C VAL A 579 -37.77 14.48 5.08
N CYS A 580 -37.21 13.28 5.23
CA CYS A 580 -37.41 12.46 6.43
C CYS A 580 -36.91 13.17 7.69
N PHE A 581 -35.72 13.75 7.66
CA PHE A 581 -35.15 14.48 8.80
C PHE A 581 -35.99 15.68 9.20
N ILE A 582 -36.40 16.52 8.23
CA ILE A 582 -37.29 17.66 8.47
C ILE A 582 -38.62 17.18 9.06
N GLY A 583 -39.22 16.15 8.48
CA GLY A 583 -40.46 15.54 8.99
C GLY A 583 -40.33 15.09 10.45
N MET A 584 -39.23 14.41 10.79
CA MET A 584 -38.97 13.97 12.16
C MET A 584 -38.77 15.13 13.15
N CYS A 585 -38.13 16.22 12.72
CA CYS A 585 -37.99 17.42 13.54
C CYS A 585 -39.34 18.09 13.80
N PHE A 586 -40.18 18.22 12.77
CA PHE A 586 -41.54 18.73 12.91
C PHE A 586 -42.39 17.84 13.84
N LEU A 587 -42.26 16.52 13.74
CA LEU A 587 -42.95 15.58 14.64
C LEU A 587 -42.53 15.75 16.10
N PHE A 588 -41.28 16.08 16.38
CA PHE A 588 -40.81 16.36 17.73
C PHE A 588 -41.36 17.69 18.27
N ILE A 589 -41.24 18.76 17.48
CA ILE A 589 -41.69 20.10 17.89
C ILE A 589 -43.22 20.17 18.01
N GLY A 590 -43.94 19.36 17.23
CA GLY A 590 -45.39 19.23 17.27
C GLY A 590 -45.94 18.42 18.46
N GLN A 591 -45.09 17.86 19.33
CA GLN A 591 -45.55 17.19 20.55
C GLN A 591 -46.15 18.21 21.53
N ARG A 592 -47.05 17.73 22.41
CA ARG A 592 -47.64 18.53 23.48
C ARG A 592 -47.55 17.80 24.82
N SER A 593 -47.70 18.55 25.90
CA SER A 593 -47.87 18.03 27.25
C SER A 593 -49.09 18.69 27.88
N GLU A 594 -50.15 17.90 28.06
CA GLU A 594 -51.31 18.29 28.87
C GLU A 594 -51.08 17.74 30.28
N SER A 595 -51.32 18.57 31.30
CA SER A 595 -51.14 18.22 32.72
C SER A 595 -52.16 17.20 33.18
#